data_AF-A0A962TM59-F1
#
_entry.id   AF-A0A962TM59-F1
#
_cell.length_a   1.000
_cell.length_b   1.000
_cell.length_c   1.000
_cell.angle_alpha   90.00
_cell.angle_beta   90.00
_cell.angle_gamma   90.00
#
_symmetry.space_group_name_H-M   'P 1'
#
loop_
_entity.id
_entity.type
_entity.pdbx_description
1 polymer ?
#
loop_
_entity_poly.entity_id
_entity_poly.type
_entity_poly.pdbx_seq_one_letter_code
_entity_poly.pdbx_strand_id
1 'polypeptide(L)'
;MKILLKILIWVTPLAMMRTIAAGQYETFDYHVQQMIIHAAANDMTSVQTFRELLENLHRPEPGDSQQATPFSQQGQENLARSNLKNALAAFRQAFIADPADPDIAGHLALTYLRLNRLREAERLSVYALYLSPAHSTHWLTLGEIYGHLRDPQRAAGAMMNAYHFAQDRPQLAGQLRKLATTDDIDEVRIGALQALQSISPRTASSGASNPGEPGHTTPPSLATPAPSIASETQAITAENPRQKVYRRAISLTCLIITFQNGKTANLGSGFLVSSDGLVMTNNHVIEKAENLAVRCGDQESKAEVRRRSKTPDLALLTTSLKTKENLALNETYNRDLVGLDIFVIGSPYGLEGTFSTGIISGLREIEGVRYIQISAPISPGNSGGPVLLRDGTVIGIATLGSKVGQNLNFAIAAAEIVISNFFDPARMKSQRLNGKPHLD
;
A
#
# COMPACT_ATOMS: atom_id res chain seq x y z
N MET A 1 20.71 45.40 -26.24
CA MET A 1 21.90 45.35 -25.39
C MET A 1 21.45 45.35 -23.93
N LYS A 2 21.83 44.30 -23.18
CA LYS A 2 21.60 44.05 -21.74
C LYS A 2 20.20 43.59 -21.31
N ILE A 3 20.03 42.28 -21.45
CA ILE A 3 19.19 41.41 -20.61
C ILE A 3 19.78 41.43 -19.19
N LEU A 4 19.04 41.94 -18.20
CA LEU A 4 19.26 41.64 -16.77
C LEU A 4 18.36 40.46 -16.42
N LEU A 5 18.87 39.27 -16.13
CA LEU A 5 19.59 38.80 -14.94
C LEU A 5 18.65 38.01 -14.01
N LYS A 6 18.76 36.68 -14.16
CA LYS A 6 18.67 35.64 -13.12
C LYS A 6 17.54 35.74 -12.09
N ILE A 7 16.53 34.90 -12.29
CA ILE A 7 15.94 34.15 -11.18
C ILE A 7 15.90 32.67 -11.59
N LEU A 8 16.99 31.95 -11.30
CA LEU A 8 17.01 30.49 -11.34
C LEU A 8 16.46 29.99 -10.00
N ILE A 9 15.13 29.94 -9.87
CA ILE A 9 14.50 29.35 -8.69
C ILE A 9 14.73 27.83 -8.78
N TRP A 10 15.53 27.30 -7.86
CA TRP A 10 15.59 25.87 -7.57
C TRP A 10 14.29 25.46 -6.87
N VAL A 11 13.20 25.37 -7.63
CA VAL A 11 11.96 24.77 -7.16
C VAL A 11 12.17 23.26 -7.16
N THR A 12 12.32 22.68 -5.98
CA THR A 12 12.29 21.22 -5.81
C THR A 12 10.89 20.71 -6.19
N PRO A 13 10.74 19.46 -6.67
CA PRO A 13 9.46 18.92 -7.16
C PRO A 13 8.33 19.04 -6.12
N LEU A 14 8.68 19.00 -4.82
CA LEU A 14 7.76 19.15 -3.70
C LEU A 14 7.04 20.52 -3.67
N ALA A 15 7.63 21.55 -4.27
CA ALA A 15 7.06 22.89 -4.34
C ALA A 15 6.19 23.13 -5.59
N MET A 16 6.26 22.26 -6.61
CA MET A 16 5.41 22.34 -7.80
C MET A 16 4.05 21.64 -7.62
N MET A 17 3.93 20.68 -6.70
CA MET A 17 2.65 20.10 -6.25
C MET A 17 1.87 21.02 -5.29
N ARG A 18 2.05 22.35 -5.36
CA ARG A 18 1.34 23.31 -4.51
C ARG A 18 -0.17 23.42 -4.81
N THR A 19 -0.68 22.68 -5.79
CA THR A 19 -2.07 22.71 -6.25
C THR A 19 -2.85 21.42 -5.99
N ILE A 20 -2.21 20.34 -5.54
CA ILE A 20 -2.89 19.11 -5.13
C ILE A 20 -2.78 19.07 -3.60
N ALA A 21 -3.89 19.25 -2.90
CA ALA A 21 -3.90 19.06 -1.45
C ALA A 21 -3.39 17.63 -1.17
N ALA A 22 -2.52 17.43 -0.19
CA ALA A 22 -1.94 16.11 0.11
C ALA A 22 -3.01 15.00 0.03
N GLY A 23 -4.16 15.21 0.68
CA GLY A 23 -5.31 14.29 0.69
C GLY A 23 -5.86 13.86 -0.69
N GLN A 24 -5.74 14.69 -1.72
CA GLN A 24 -6.14 14.34 -3.08
C GLN A 24 -5.17 13.33 -3.70
N TYR A 25 -3.86 13.50 -3.49
CA TYR A 25 -2.85 12.55 -3.96
C TYR A 25 -3.06 11.17 -3.36
N GLU A 26 -3.32 11.12 -2.06
CA GLU A 26 -3.45 9.87 -1.34
C GLU A 26 -4.72 9.09 -1.72
N THR A 27 -5.79 9.80 -2.11
CA THR A 27 -7.02 9.18 -2.60
C THR A 27 -6.79 8.45 -3.92
N PHE A 28 -6.16 9.10 -4.90
CA PHE A 28 -5.94 8.46 -6.19
C PHE A 28 -4.82 7.41 -6.15
N ASP A 29 -3.81 7.60 -5.31
CA ASP A 29 -2.78 6.58 -5.07
C ASP A 29 -3.41 5.29 -4.54
N TYR A 30 -4.32 5.40 -3.55
CA TYR A 30 -5.06 4.25 -3.04
C TYR A 30 -5.74 3.45 -4.14
N HIS A 31 -6.50 4.09 -5.03
CA HIS A 31 -7.17 3.40 -6.13
C HIS A 31 -6.19 2.72 -7.09
N VAL A 32 -5.07 3.39 -7.41
CA VAL A 32 -4.00 2.81 -8.22
C VAL A 32 -3.39 1.57 -7.54
N GLN A 33 -3.13 1.62 -6.23
CA GLN A 33 -2.64 0.46 -5.47
C GLN A 33 -3.65 -0.69 -5.46
N GLN A 34 -4.95 -0.41 -5.31
CA GLN A 34 -5.99 -1.44 -5.37
C GLN A 34 -6.05 -2.09 -6.76
N MET A 35 -5.97 -1.31 -7.83
CA MET A 35 -5.89 -1.86 -9.19
C MET A 35 -4.68 -2.79 -9.35
N ILE A 36 -3.52 -2.48 -8.76
CA ILE A 36 -2.33 -3.36 -8.79
C ILE A 36 -2.61 -4.68 -8.05
N ILE A 37 -3.18 -4.61 -6.85
CA ILE A 37 -3.47 -5.78 -6.01
C ILE A 37 -4.47 -6.71 -6.73
N HIS A 38 -5.55 -6.15 -7.27
CA HIS A 38 -6.58 -6.94 -7.96
C HIS A 38 -6.10 -7.48 -9.30
N ALA A 39 -5.26 -6.74 -10.04
CA ALA A 39 -4.62 -7.27 -11.23
C ALA A 39 -3.72 -8.48 -10.90
N ALA A 40 -2.90 -8.40 -9.85
CA ALA A 40 -2.08 -9.53 -9.40
C ALA A 40 -2.92 -10.76 -8.97
N ALA A 41 -4.15 -10.54 -8.51
CA ALA A 41 -5.12 -11.59 -8.19
C ALA A 41 -5.94 -12.07 -9.41
N ASN A 42 -5.69 -11.52 -10.61
CA ASN A 42 -6.45 -11.76 -11.83
C ASN A 42 -7.96 -11.43 -11.70
N ASP A 43 -8.28 -10.47 -10.84
CA ASP A 43 -9.63 -9.99 -10.55
C ASP A 43 -9.95 -8.72 -11.36
N MET A 44 -10.26 -8.92 -12.64
CA MET A 44 -10.53 -7.82 -13.57
C MET A 44 -11.81 -7.05 -13.24
N THR A 45 -12.76 -7.66 -12.53
CA THR A 45 -13.97 -6.97 -12.10
C THR A 45 -13.60 -5.86 -11.12
N SER A 46 -12.82 -6.18 -10.08
CA SER A 46 -12.37 -5.18 -9.12
C SER A 46 -11.41 -4.16 -9.73
N VAL A 47 -10.54 -4.56 -10.67
CA VAL A 47 -9.71 -3.60 -11.42
C VAL A 47 -10.57 -2.55 -12.11
N GLN A 48 -11.68 -2.95 -12.75
CA GLN A 48 -12.59 -1.99 -13.38
C GLN A 48 -13.38 -1.15 -12.38
N THR A 49 -13.78 -1.72 -11.25
CA THR A 49 -14.40 -0.93 -10.16
C THR A 49 -13.48 0.19 -9.70
N PHE A 50 -12.21 -0.10 -9.42
CA PHE A 50 -11.26 0.93 -8.98
C PHE A 50 -10.86 1.90 -10.08
N ARG A 51 -10.84 1.47 -11.35
CA ARG A 51 -10.68 2.36 -12.50
C ARG A 51 -11.82 3.39 -12.55
N GLU A 52 -13.07 2.94 -12.44
CA GLU A 52 -14.25 3.81 -12.48
C GLU A 52 -14.27 4.78 -11.29
N LEU A 53 -13.88 4.32 -10.09
CA LEU A 53 -13.69 5.21 -8.93
C LEU A 53 -12.64 6.29 -9.21
N LEU A 54 -11.53 5.92 -9.87
CA LEU A 54 -10.46 6.84 -10.26
C LEU A 54 -10.93 7.83 -11.34
N GLU A 55 -11.73 7.39 -12.31
CA GLU A 55 -12.37 8.24 -13.35
C GLU A 55 -13.33 9.26 -12.76
N ASN A 56 -14.04 8.91 -11.68
CA ASN A 56 -15.01 9.78 -11.01
C ASN A 56 -14.38 10.82 -10.07
N LEU A 57 -13.08 10.74 -9.79
CA LEU A 57 -12.41 11.77 -9.00
C LEU A 57 -12.34 13.10 -9.77
N HIS A 58 -12.52 14.20 -9.05
CA HIS A 58 -12.33 15.55 -9.61
C HIS A 58 -10.94 15.65 -10.25
N ARG A 59 -10.86 16.16 -11.49
CA ARG A 59 -9.63 16.38 -12.26
C ARG A 59 -9.12 17.81 -12.07
N PRO A 60 -7.80 18.05 -12.13
CA PRO A 60 -7.29 19.41 -12.19
C PRO A 60 -7.86 20.13 -13.40
N GLU A 61 -8.06 21.45 -13.28
CA GLU A 61 -8.44 22.28 -14.41
C GLU A 61 -7.37 22.18 -15.51
N PRO A 62 -7.78 22.06 -16.79
CA PRO A 62 -6.86 22.11 -17.92
C PRO A 62 -6.00 23.37 -17.90
N GLY A 63 -4.71 23.21 -18.18
CA GLY A 63 -3.82 24.37 -18.36
C GLY A 63 -3.83 24.89 -19.80
N ASP A 64 -2.76 25.60 -20.17
CA ASP A 64 -2.57 26.11 -21.53
C ASP A 64 -1.81 25.09 -22.39
N SER A 65 -2.57 24.28 -23.12
CA SER A 65 -2.02 23.26 -24.01
C SER A 65 -1.19 23.84 -25.17
N GLN A 66 -1.50 25.06 -25.64
CA GLN A 66 -0.71 25.73 -26.69
C GLN A 66 0.67 26.13 -26.17
N GLN A 67 0.77 26.56 -24.91
CA GLN A 67 2.05 26.81 -24.26
C GLN A 67 2.79 25.52 -23.90
N ALA A 68 2.09 24.46 -23.50
CA ALA A 68 2.70 23.19 -23.10
C ALA A 68 3.32 22.41 -24.29
N THR A 69 2.65 22.44 -25.46
CA THR A 69 3.02 21.67 -26.65
C THR A 69 4.49 21.80 -27.07
N PRO A 70 5.06 23.01 -27.28
CA PRO A 70 6.46 23.14 -27.72
C PRO A 70 7.45 22.56 -26.69
N PHE A 71 7.18 22.72 -25.40
CA PHE A 71 8.01 22.15 -24.35
C PHE A 71 7.89 20.62 -24.28
N SER A 72 6.70 20.08 -24.49
CA SER A 72 6.48 18.63 -24.56
C SER A 72 7.24 18.00 -25.73
N GLN A 73 7.16 18.59 -26.93
CA GLN A 73 7.91 18.16 -28.12
C GLN A 73 9.42 18.21 -27.87
N GLN A 74 9.92 19.34 -27.34
CA GLN A 74 11.33 19.48 -26.99
C GLN A 74 11.77 18.43 -25.95
N GLY A 75 10.92 18.11 -24.97
CA GLY A 75 11.16 17.07 -23.98
C GLY A 75 11.34 15.70 -24.63
N GLN A 76 10.43 15.33 -25.52
CA GLN A 76 10.46 14.05 -26.23
C GLN A 76 11.71 13.93 -27.13
N GLU A 77 12.07 14.97 -27.86
CA GLU A 77 13.30 14.99 -28.67
C GLU A 77 14.56 14.78 -27.82
N ASN A 78 14.65 15.44 -26.67
CA ASN A 78 15.77 15.26 -25.75
C ASN A 78 15.78 13.87 -25.12
N LEU A 79 14.61 13.33 -24.78
CA LEU A 79 14.48 11.97 -24.23
C LEU A 79 14.92 10.92 -25.25
N ALA A 80 14.53 11.07 -26.52
CA ALA A 80 14.94 10.20 -27.63
C ALA A 80 16.47 10.21 -27.84
N ARG A 81 17.11 11.37 -27.61
CA ARG A 81 18.57 11.53 -27.67
C ARG A 81 19.28 11.17 -26.35
N SER A 82 18.57 10.62 -25.37
CA SER A 82 19.08 10.32 -24.02
C SER A 82 19.66 11.52 -23.28
N ASN A 83 19.27 12.75 -23.66
CA ASN A 83 19.66 13.99 -22.97
C ASN A 83 18.68 14.27 -21.82
N LEU A 84 18.78 13.46 -20.76
CA LEU A 84 17.79 13.40 -19.68
C LEU A 84 17.66 14.72 -18.89
N LYS A 85 18.74 15.50 -18.76
CA LYS A 85 18.69 16.80 -18.06
C LYS A 85 17.85 17.81 -18.81
N ASN A 86 18.02 17.90 -20.14
CA ASN A 86 17.24 18.80 -20.98
C ASN A 86 15.81 18.31 -21.15
N ALA A 87 15.61 16.99 -21.26
CA ALA A 87 14.28 16.38 -21.26
C ALA A 87 13.51 16.76 -19.98
N LEU A 88 14.14 16.59 -18.82
CA LEU A 88 13.55 16.94 -17.53
C LEU A 88 13.18 18.43 -17.45
N ALA A 89 14.07 19.30 -17.92
CA ALA A 89 13.81 20.75 -17.91
C ALA A 89 12.62 21.12 -18.80
N ALA A 90 12.56 20.57 -20.02
CA ALA A 90 11.48 20.83 -20.97
C ALA A 90 10.14 20.29 -20.47
N PHE A 91 10.08 19.01 -20.06
CA PHE A 91 8.85 18.44 -19.54
C PHE A 91 8.34 19.12 -18.26
N ARG A 92 9.22 19.67 -17.41
CA ARG A 92 8.79 20.48 -16.27
C ARG A 92 8.08 21.77 -16.70
N GLN A 93 8.57 22.42 -17.75
CA GLN A 93 7.90 23.61 -18.30
C GLN A 93 6.55 23.22 -18.92
N ALA A 94 6.51 22.11 -19.66
CA ALA A 94 5.27 21.57 -20.21
C ALA A 94 4.23 21.30 -19.10
N PHE A 95 4.64 20.69 -17.98
CA PHE A 95 3.78 20.38 -16.85
C PHE A 95 3.29 21.61 -16.08
N ILE A 96 4.11 22.66 -16.00
CA ILE A 96 3.67 23.95 -15.41
C ILE A 96 2.60 24.59 -16.29
N ALA A 97 2.76 24.49 -17.61
CA ALA A 97 1.81 25.05 -18.57
C ALA A 97 0.49 24.26 -18.61
N ASP A 98 0.56 22.92 -18.61
CA ASP A 98 -0.63 22.05 -18.59
C ASP A 98 -0.42 20.82 -17.67
N PRO A 99 -0.80 20.93 -16.38
CA PRO A 99 -0.68 19.83 -15.43
C PRO A 99 -1.80 18.78 -15.57
N ALA A 100 -2.84 19.04 -16.39
CA ALA A 100 -3.95 18.11 -16.59
C ALA A 100 -3.69 17.13 -17.74
N ASP A 101 -2.61 17.31 -18.50
CA ASP A 101 -2.19 16.41 -19.57
C ASP A 101 -1.51 15.15 -18.99
N PRO A 102 -2.10 13.95 -19.17
CA PRO A 102 -1.56 12.71 -18.65
C PRO A 102 -0.23 12.31 -19.30
N ASP A 103 -0.01 12.64 -20.57
CA ASP A 103 1.19 12.26 -21.31
C ASP A 103 2.39 13.09 -20.83
N ILE A 104 2.19 14.38 -20.53
CA ILE A 104 3.25 15.21 -19.94
C ILE A 104 3.69 14.64 -18.59
N ALA A 105 2.74 14.27 -17.73
CA ALA A 105 3.02 13.63 -16.44
C ALA A 105 3.75 12.28 -16.61
N GLY A 106 3.30 11.44 -17.54
CA GLY A 106 3.91 10.15 -17.85
C GLY A 106 5.34 10.28 -18.37
N HIS A 107 5.59 11.23 -19.28
CA HIS A 107 6.94 11.51 -19.77
C HIS A 107 7.87 12.05 -18.67
N LEU A 108 7.36 12.88 -17.76
CA LEU A 108 8.13 13.28 -16.58
C LEU A 108 8.48 12.09 -15.69
N ALA A 109 7.52 11.21 -15.41
CA ALA A 109 7.73 10.00 -14.62
C ALA A 109 8.83 9.11 -15.23
N LEU A 110 8.74 8.83 -16.53
CA LEU A 110 9.75 8.07 -17.27
C LEU A 110 11.12 8.76 -17.24
N THR A 111 11.16 10.09 -17.36
CA THR A 111 12.41 10.85 -17.29
C THR A 111 13.04 10.75 -15.89
N TYR A 112 12.25 10.81 -14.83
CA TYR A 112 12.73 10.62 -13.46
C TYR A 112 13.21 9.18 -13.20
N LEU A 113 12.51 8.17 -13.73
CA LEU A 113 12.94 6.78 -13.68
C LEU A 113 14.34 6.63 -14.30
N ARG A 114 14.55 7.14 -15.52
CA ARG A 114 15.85 7.10 -16.20
C ARG A 114 16.96 7.89 -15.49
N LEU A 115 16.59 8.85 -14.65
CA LEU A 115 17.51 9.60 -13.78
C LEU A 115 17.70 8.93 -12.40
N ASN A 116 17.14 7.74 -12.19
CA ASN A 116 17.12 7.01 -10.91
C ASN A 116 16.52 7.83 -9.74
N ARG A 117 15.54 8.68 -10.03
CA ARG A 117 14.79 9.49 -9.05
C ARG A 117 13.45 8.85 -8.76
N LEU A 118 13.50 7.70 -8.08
CA LEU A 118 12.40 6.75 -7.99
C LEU A 118 11.16 7.32 -7.27
N ARG A 119 11.34 8.14 -6.24
CA ARG A 119 10.22 8.76 -5.51
C ARG A 119 9.44 9.73 -6.40
N GLU A 120 10.14 10.55 -7.17
CA GLU A 120 9.51 11.47 -8.11
C GLU A 120 8.87 10.72 -9.28
N ALA A 121 9.50 9.66 -9.76
CA ALA A 121 8.98 8.81 -10.81
C ALA A 121 7.66 8.14 -10.40
N GLU A 122 7.61 7.50 -9.22
CA GLU A 122 6.41 6.88 -8.66
C GLU A 122 5.27 7.88 -8.56
N ARG A 123 5.51 9.03 -7.90
CA ARG A 123 4.46 10.04 -7.70
C ARG A 123 3.86 10.56 -8.99
N LEU A 124 4.69 10.80 -10.01
CA LEU A 124 4.21 11.30 -11.29
C LEU A 124 3.57 10.21 -12.15
N SER A 125 4.02 8.96 -12.03
CA SER A 125 3.39 7.84 -12.72
C SER A 125 2.00 7.55 -12.15
N VAL A 126 1.85 7.57 -10.82
CA VAL A 126 0.55 7.46 -10.14
C VAL A 126 -0.35 8.64 -10.53
N TYR A 127 0.17 9.86 -10.57
CA TYR A 127 -0.59 11.03 -11.03
C TYR A 127 -1.04 10.92 -12.50
N ALA A 128 -0.17 10.42 -13.40
CA ALA A 128 -0.52 10.19 -14.79
C ALA A 128 -1.63 9.13 -14.94
N LEU A 129 -1.63 8.10 -14.08
CA LEU A 129 -2.70 7.09 -14.00
C LEU A 129 -3.97 7.64 -13.38
N TYR A 130 -3.88 8.55 -12.42
CA TYR A 130 -5.03 9.29 -11.95
C TYR A 130 -5.70 10.07 -13.09
N LEU A 131 -4.92 10.74 -13.93
CA LEU A 131 -5.46 11.46 -15.09
C LEU A 131 -6.02 10.51 -16.16
N SER A 132 -5.31 9.41 -16.44
CA SER A 132 -5.68 8.40 -17.45
C SER A 132 -5.52 6.96 -16.93
N PRO A 133 -6.53 6.42 -16.22
CA PRO A 133 -6.46 5.13 -15.51
C PRO A 133 -6.25 3.89 -16.39
N ALA A 134 -6.69 3.97 -17.65
CA ALA A 134 -6.54 2.90 -18.64
C ALA A 134 -5.30 3.07 -19.53
N HIS A 135 -4.34 3.95 -19.17
CA HIS A 135 -3.17 4.17 -20.01
C HIS A 135 -2.10 3.08 -19.83
N SER A 136 -2.03 2.16 -20.79
CA SER A 136 -1.13 0.99 -20.76
C SER A 136 0.33 1.34 -20.48
N THR A 137 0.87 2.39 -21.11
CA THR A 137 2.29 2.75 -20.98
C THR A 137 2.62 3.32 -19.59
N HIS A 138 1.66 4.00 -18.95
CA HIS A 138 1.85 4.51 -17.59
C HIS A 138 1.90 3.37 -16.58
N TRP A 139 1.05 2.34 -16.77
CA TRP A 139 1.12 1.11 -15.99
C TRP A 139 2.43 0.35 -16.17
N LEU A 140 2.94 0.25 -17.41
CA LEU A 140 4.23 -0.40 -17.68
C LEU A 140 5.37 0.35 -16.99
N THR A 141 5.39 1.69 -17.09
CA THR A 141 6.36 2.56 -16.43
C THR A 141 6.32 2.40 -14.91
N LEU A 142 5.12 2.33 -14.32
CA LEU A 142 4.95 2.10 -12.89
C LEU A 142 5.47 0.72 -12.47
N GLY A 143 5.28 -0.29 -13.31
CA GLY A 143 5.84 -1.63 -13.12
C GLY A 143 7.37 -1.63 -13.07
N GLU A 144 8.02 -0.94 -14.01
CA GLU A 144 9.48 -0.75 -13.99
C GLU A 144 9.94 0.01 -12.73
N ILE A 145 9.23 1.08 -12.35
CA ILE A 145 9.51 1.84 -11.11
C ILE A 145 9.48 0.91 -9.89
N TYR A 146 8.48 0.04 -9.75
CA TYR A 146 8.41 -0.90 -8.62
C TYR A 146 9.50 -1.96 -8.66
N GLY A 147 9.91 -2.42 -9.85
CA GLY A 147 11.08 -3.28 -9.97
C GLY A 147 12.35 -2.58 -9.48
N HIS A 148 12.56 -1.32 -9.84
CA HIS A 148 13.67 -0.51 -9.29
C HIS A 148 13.57 -0.28 -7.77
N LEU A 149 12.34 -0.23 -7.23
CA LEU A 149 12.08 -0.16 -5.79
C LEU A 149 12.18 -1.53 -5.08
N ARG A 150 12.60 -2.58 -5.80
CA ARG A 150 12.76 -3.96 -5.30
C ARG A 150 11.43 -4.57 -4.81
N ASP A 151 10.31 -4.21 -5.45
CA ASP A 151 8.98 -4.72 -5.16
C ASP A 151 8.39 -5.48 -6.36
N PRO A 152 8.77 -6.76 -6.54
CA PRO A 152 8.36 -7.53 -7.70
C PRO A 152 6.84 -7.81 -7.73
N GLN A 153 6.17 -7.81 -6.58
CA GLN A 153 4.72 -8.05 -6.51
C GLN A 153 3.94 -6.86 -7.07
N ARG A 154 4.26 -5.64 -6.63
CA ARG A 154 3.66 -4.43 -7.21
C ARG A 154 4.08 -4.23 -8.66
N ALA A 155 5.32 -4.58 -9.01
CA ALA A 155 5.77 -4.57 -10.40
C ALA A 155 4.90 -5.49 -11.28
N ALA A 156 4.67 -6.73 -10.86
CA ALA A 156 3.83 -7.68 -11.58
C ALA A 156 2.40 -7.18 -11.76
N GLY A 157 1.74 -6.72 -10.69
CA GLY A 157 0.36 -6.21 -10.78
C GLY A 157 0.23 -4.98 -11.69
N ALA A 158 1.20 -4.06 -11.65
CA ALA A 158 1.23 -2.91 -12.55
C ALA A 158 1.44 -3.34 -14.01
N MET A 159 2.36 -4.27 -14.28
CA MET A 159 2.59 -4.83 -15.63
C MET A 159 1.41 -5.65 -16.16
N MET A 160 0.65 -6.31 -15.27
CA MET A 160 -0.60 -6.96 -15.64
C MET A 160 -1.66 -5.94 -16.04
N ASN A 161 -1.83 -4.84 -15.29
CA ASN A 161 -2.71 -3.75 -15.72
C ASN A 161 -2.28 -3.16 -17.06
N ALA A 162 -0.97 -2.98 -17.29
CA ALA A 162 -0.47 -2.58 -18.60
C ALA A 162 -0.97 -3.55 -19.69
N TYR A 163 -0.86 -4.86 -19.46
CA TYR A 163 -1.36 -5.88 -20.39
C TYR A 163 -2.88 -5.82 -20.61
N HIS A 164 -3.65 -5.66 -19.54
CA HIS A 164 -5.10 -5.63 -19.65
C HIS A 164 -5.60 -4.41 -20.43
N PHE A 165 -4.96 -3.26 -20.25
CA PHE A 165 -5.31 -2.00 -20.91
C PHE A 165 -4.60 -1.75 -22.25
N ALA A 166 -3.69 -2.63 -22.68
CA ALA A 166 -3.03 -2.48 -23.97
C ALA A 166 -3.99 -2.65 -25.15
N GLN A 167 -3.87 -1.74 -26.11
CA GLN A 167 -4.54 -1.87 -27.41
C GLN A 167 -3.97 -3.04 -28.21
N ASP A 168 -2.63 -3.18 -28.24
CA ASP A 168 -1.92 -4.31 -28.85
C ASP A 168 -1.29 -5.21 -27.77
N ARG A 169 -2.09 -6.16 -27.29
CA ARG A 169 -1.66 -7.14 -26.27
C ARG A 169 -0.49 -8.02 -26.74
N PRO A 170 -0.46 -8.55 -27.98
CA PRO A 170 0.70 -9.26 -28.49
C PRO A 170 2.01 -8.45 -28.44
N GLN A 171 1.98 -7.18 -28.85
CA GLN A 171 3.14 -6.30 -28.80
C GLN A 171 3.61 -6.09 -27.36
N LEU A 172 2.69 -5.80 -26.43
CA LEU A 172 3.05 -5.60 -25.04
C LEU A 172 3.57 -6.89 -24.37
N ALA A 173 3.00 -8.05 -24.68
CA ALA A 173 3.56 -9.33 -24.23
C ALA A 173 4.99 -9.53 -24.76
N GLY A 174 5.28 -9.08 -25.99
CA GLY A 174 6.64 -9.01 -26.53
C GLY A 174 7.57 -8.12 -25.70
N GLN A 175 7.12 -6.93 -25.30
CA GLN A 175 7.88 -6.03 -24.43
C GLN A 175 8.13 -6.65 -23.04
N LEU A 176 7.12 -7.26 -22.42
CA LEU A 176 7.27 -7.96 -21.14
C LEU A 176 8.26 -9.13 -21.24
N ARG A 177 8.26 -9.90 -22.34
CA ARG A 177 9.27 -10.96 -22.55
C ARG A 177 10.67 -10.41 -22.67
N LYS A 178 10.83 -9.25 -23.32
CA LYS A 178 12.12 -8.55 -23.38
C LYS A 178 12.56 -8.12 -21.98
N LEU A 179 11.69 -7.44 -21.22
CA LEU A 179 11.99 -7.05 -19.83
C LEU A 179 12.37 -8.27 -18.98
N ALA A 180 11.61 -9.36 -19.06
CA ALA A 180 11.86 -10.60 -18.33
C ALA A 180 13.24 -11.23 -18.61
N THR A 181 13.86 -10.96 -19.75
CA THR A 181 15.09 -11.63 -20.21
C THR A 181 16.30 -10.71 -20.28
N THR A 182 16.13 -9.42 -20.56
CA THR A 182 17.23 -8.50 -20.87
C THR A 182 17.36 -7.34 -19.89
N ASP A 183 16.46 -7.17 -18.93
CA ASP A 183 16.56 -6.06 -17.97
C ASP A 183 17.65 -6.33 -16.92
N ASP A 184 18.40 -5.29 -16.57
CA ASP A 184 19.51 -5.38 -15.62
C ASP A 184 19.03 -5.50 -14.16
N ILE A 185 17.76 -5.20 -13.87
CA ILE A 185 17.17 -5.26 -12.53
C ILE A 185 16.35 -6.55 -12.35
N ASP A 186 16.83 -7.42 -11.45
CA ASP A 186 16.21 -8.71 -11.14
C ASP A 186 14.71 -8.62 -10.84
N GLU A 187 14.28 -7.63 -10.05
CA GLU A 187 12.88 -7.49 -9.67
C GLU A 187 12.00 -6.97 -10.81
N VAL A 188 12.55 -6.22 -11.77
CA VAL A 188 11.86 -5.90 -13.04
C VAL A 188 11.65 -7.19 -13.83
N ARG A 189 12.70 -8.02 -13.95
CA ARG A 189 12.60 -9.32 -14.64
C ARG A 189 11.56 -10.23 -13.98
N ILE A 190 11.59 -10.34 -12.65
CA ILE A 190 10.64 -11.16 -11.87
C ILE A 190 9.22 -10.65 -12.04
N GLY A 191 8.99 -9.33 -11.93
CA GLY A 191 7.67 -8.73 -12.13
C GLY A 191 7.11 -9.02 -13.52
N ALA A 192 7.93 -8.86 -14.56
CA ALA A 192 7.54 -9.15 -15.95
C ALA A 192 7.23 -10.64 -16.17
N LEU A 193 8.03 -11.55 -15.58
CA LEU A 193 7.79 -13.00 -15.62
C LEU A 193 6.47 -13.37 -14.94
N GLN A 194 6.19 -12.82 -13.76
CA GLN A 194 4.95 -13.08 -13.02
C GLN A 194 3.72 -12.58 -13.80
N ALA A 195 3.81 -11.39 -14.41
CA ALA A 195 2.78 -10.88 -15.29
C ALA A 195 2.53 -11.82 -16.48
N LEU A 196 3.59 -12.26 -17.16
CA LEU A 196 3.52 -13.21 -18.30
C LEU A 196 2.92 -14.57 -17.93
N GLN A 197 3.25 -15.11 -16.76
CA GLN A 197 2.71 -16.38 -16.28
C GLN A 197 1.21 -16.29 -16.01
N SER A 198 0.75 -15.15 -15.51
CA SER A 198 -0.65 -14.92 -15.14
C SER A 198 -1.55 -14.69 -16.35
N ILE A 199 -0.99 -14.16 -17.45
CA ILE A 199 -1.72 -13.86 -18.70
C ILE A 199 -1.62 -14.96 -19.77
N SER A 200 -0.71 -15.92 -19.59
CA SER A 200 -0.62 -17.07 -20.50
C SER A 200 -1.78 -18.04 -20.24
N PRO A 201 -2.51 -18.50 -21.27
CA PRO A 201 -3.45 -19.59 -21.08
C PRO A 201 -2.66 -20.78 -20.54
N ARG A 202 -3.12 -21.39 -19.43
CA ARG A 202 -2.60 -22.68 -18.97
C ARG A 202 -2.77 -23.68 -20.10
N THR A 203 -1.74 -23.88 -20.91
CA THR A 203 -1.63 -25.07 -21.72
C THR A 203 -1.54 -26.23 -20.75
N ALA A 204 -2.57 -27.08 -20.75
CA ALA A 204 -2.49 -28.38 -20.10
C ALA A 204 -1.19 -29.04 -20.57
N SER A 205 -0.33 -29.42 -19.63
CA SER A 205 0.94 -30.07 -19.96
C SER A 205 0.66 -31.45 -20.56
N SER A 206 0.62 -31.53 -21.90
CA SER A 206 0.85 -32.79 -22.59
C SER A 206 2.37 -33.00 -22.66
N GLY A 207 2.93 -33.66 -21.64
CA GLY A 207 4.26 -34.23 -21.72
C GLY A 207 4.26 -35.35 -22.75
N ALA A 208 4.97 -35.16 -23.85
CA ALA A 208 5.18 -36.17 -24.88
C ALA A 208 6.31 -37.13 -24.49
N SER A 209 6.04 -38.43 -24.56
CA SER A 209 7.04 -39.46 -24.86
C SER A 209 6.39 -40.49 -25.79
N ASN A 210 6.89 -40.56 -27.02
CA ASN A 210 6.50 -41.43 -28.14
C ASN A 210 7.19 -42.83 -28.03
N PRO A 211 6.97 -43.82 -28.93
CA PRO A 211 5.73 -44.47 -29.36
C PRO A 211 5.82 -46.03 -29.28
N GLY A 212 4.68 -46.73 -29.26
CA GLY A 212 4.61 -48.19 -29.41
C GLY A 212 3.19 -48.74 -29.23
N GLU A 213 2.53 -49.08 -30.34
CA GLU A 213 1.20 -49.72 -30.45
C GLU A 213 1.13 -51.16 -29.86
N PRO A 214 -0.04 -51.86 -29.87
CA PRO A 214 -1.37 -51.45 -29.44
C PRO A 214 -2.00 -52.50 -28.48
N GLY A 215 -2.98 -52.11 -27.66
CA GLY A 215 -3.69 -53.06 -26.82
C GLY A 215 -4.95 -52.48 -26.20
N HIS A 216 -6.09 -52.77 -26.82
CA HIS A 216 -7.41 -52.59 -26.23
C HIS A 216 -7.52 -53.33 -24.90
N THR A 217 -7.88 -52.63 -23.82
CA THR A 217 -8.85 -53.10 -22.81
C THR A 217 -9.32 -51.91 -21.97
N THR A 218 -10.63 -51.66 -21.98
CA THR A 218 -11.35 -50.75 -21.09
C THR A 218 -11.47 -51.35 -19.69
N PRO A 219 -11.38 -50.54 -18.63
CA PRO A 219 -12.22 -50.75 -17.45
C PRO A 219 -12.77 -49.41 -16.89
N PRO A 220 -13.61 -49.40 -15.83
CA PRO A 220 -15.05 -49.17 -15.93
C PRO A 220 -15.47 -47.74 -15.52
N SER A 221 -16.68 -47.38 -15.96
CA SER A 221 -17.41 -46.18 -15.53
C SER A 221 -17.78 -46.26 -14.05
N LEU A 222 -17.20 -45.38 -13.24
CA LEU A 222 -17.73 -44.99 -11.93
C LEU A 222 -18.43 -43.64 -12.10
N ALA A 223 -19.74 -43.70 -12.29
CA ALA A 223 -20.60 -42.53 -12.21
C ALA A 223 -20.52 -41.95 -10.80
N THR A 224 -19.96 -40.74 -10.70
CA THR A 224 -20.07 -39.90 -9.50
C THR A 224 -21.27 -38.97 -9.72
N PRO A 225 -22.22 -38.83 -8.78
CA PRO A 225 -23.38 -37.98 -8.98
C PRO A 225 -22.95 -36.50 -9.01
N ALA A 226 -23.61 -35.72 -9.87
CA ALA A 226 -23.46 -34.27 -9.93
C ALA A 226 -23.78 -33.66 -8.54
N PRO A 227 -23.04 -32.62 -8.09
CA PRO A 227 -23.38 -31.94 -6.85
C PRO A 227 -24.76 -31.28 -7.00
N SER A 228 -25.64 -31.62 -6.07
CA SER A 228 -26.97 -31.05 -5.94
C SER A 228 -26.89 -29.54 -5.65
N ILE A 229 -27.55 -28.74 -6.48
CA ILE A 229 -27.69 -27.28 -6.38
C ILE A 229 -28.46 -26.85 -5.09
N ALA A 230 -28.90 -27.79 -4.26
CA ALA A 230 -29.68 -27.50 -3.05
C ALA A 230 -28.87 -27.08 -1.81
N SER A 231 -27.53 -27.12 -1.83
CA SER A 231 -26.70 -26.75 -0.66
C SER A 231 -26.16 -25.31 -0.67
N GLU A 232 -26.35 -24.54 -1.75
CA GLU A 232 -25.85 -23.15 -1.84
C GLU A 232 -26.72 -22.12 -1.09
N THR A 233 -27.95 -22.47 -0.69
CA THR A 233 -28.85 -21.55 0.00
C THR A 233 -28.60 -21.45 1.51
N GLN A 234 -27.76 -22.30 2.11
CA GLN A 234 -27.48 -22.29 3.56
C GLN A 234 -26.17 -21.58 3.98
N ALA A 235 -25.36 -21.08 3.04
CA ALA A 235 -24.09 -20.41 3.35
C ALA A 235 -24.18 -18.87 3.49
N ILE A 236 -25.37 -18.27 3.42
CA ILE A 236 -25.56 -16.80 3.43
C ILE A 236 -25.64 -16.21 4.86
N THR A 237 -25.44 -17.01 5.92
CA THR A 237 -25.61 -16.54 7.33
C THR A 237 -24.40 -16.68 8.25
N ALA A 238 -23.25 -17.20 7.79
CA ALA A 238 -22.03 -17.23 8.60
C ALA A 238 -21.17 -15.98 8.33
N GLU A 239 -21.08 -15.07 9.31
CA GLU A 239 -20.23 -13.88 9.22
C GLU A 239 -18.77 -14.27 8.97
N ASN A 240 -18.14 -13.66 7.95
CA ASN A 240 -16.74 -13.90 7.62
C ASN A 240 -15.85 -13.54 8.82
N PRO A 241 -14.98 -14.45 9.32
CA PRO A 241 -14.14 -14.19 10.50
C PRO A 241 -13.29 -12.92 10.40
N ARG A 242 -12.83 -12.55 9.20
CA ARG A 242 -12.05 -11.32 8.96
C ARG A 242 -12.92 -10.08 9.11
N GLN A 243 -14.15 -10.13 8.60
CA GLN A 243 -15.12 -9.04 8.75
C GLN A 243 -15.52 -8.82 10.21
N LYS A 244 -15.63 -9.91 11.00
CA LYS A 244 -15.90 -9.84 12.44
C LYS A 244 -14.78 -9.10 13.19
N VAL A 245 -13.52 -9.41 12.88
CA VAL A 245 -12.34 -8.71 13.45
C VAL A 245 -12.35 -7.23 13.04
N TYR A 246 -12.55 -6.94 11.74
CA TYR A 246 -12.59 -5.57 11.22
C TYR A 246 -13.65 -4.73 11.91
N ARG A 247 -14.91 -5.18 11.94
CA ARG A 247 -16.04 -4.44 12.53
C ARG A 247 -15.84 -4.12 14.00
N ARG A 248 -15.20 -5.02 14.76
CA ARG A 248 -14.92 -4.77 16.18
C ARG A 248 -13.77 -3.79 16.39
N ALA A 249 -12.73 -3.87 15.56
CA ALA A 249 -11.50 -3.13 15.80
C ALA A 249 -11.45 -1.76 15.09
N ILE A 250 -12.29 -1.53 14.08
CA ILE A 250 -12.27 -0.28 13.31
C ILE A 250 -12.60 0.95 14.17
N SER A 251 -13.66 0.89 14.98
CA SER A 251 -14.07 1.99 15.86
C SER A 251 -13.09 2.26 17.02
N LEU A 252 -12.19 1.30 17.27
CA LEU A 252 -11.16 1.38 18.31
C LEU A 252 -9.80 1.78 17.74
N THR A 253 -9.62 1.70 16.42
CA THR A 253 -8.45 2.21 15.71
C THR A 253 -8.63 3.69 15.47
N CYS A 254 -7.54 4.44 15.62
CA CYS A 254 -7.56 5.89 15.61
C CYS A 254 -6.62 6.46 14.56
N LEU A 255 -7.02 7.53 13.90
CA LEU A 255 -6.14 8.43 13.16
C LEU A 255 -5.47 9.40 14.14
N ILE A 256 -4.15 9.49 14.07
CA ILE A 256 -3.33 10.47 14.80
C ILE A 256 -2.95 11.58 13.83
N ILE A 257 -3.34 12.80 14.15
CA ILE A 257 -3.05 14.00 13.36
C ILE A 257 -2.08 14.87 14.17
N THR A 258 -0.92 15.16 13.59
CA THR A 258 0.06 16.03 14.23
C THR A 258 0.10 17.39 13.54
N PHE A 259 0.33 18.44 14.32
CA PHE A 259 0.44 19.80 13.83
C PHE A 259 1.79 20.41 14.15
N GLN A 260 2.34 21.18 13.22
CA GLN A 260 3.53 22.03 13.39
C GLN A 260 3.24 23.39 12.77
N ASN A 261 3.52 24.47 13.49
CA ASN A 261 3.23 25.84 13.06
C ASN A 261 1.77 26.03 12.58
N GLY A 262 0.82 25.38 13.28
CA GLY A 262 -0.61 25.43 12.96
C GLY A 262 -1.04 24.69 11.69
N LYS A 263 -0.17 23.91 11.05
CA LYS A 263 -0.48 23.10 9.88
C LYS A 263 -0.31 21.61 10.16
N THR A 264 -1.10 20.77 9.51
CA THR A 264 -0.93 19.31 9.57
C THR A 264 0.46 18.94 9.09
N ALA A 265 1.20 18.20 9.90
CA ALA A 265 2.60 17.86 9.67
C ALA A 265 2.81 16.38 9.34
N ASN A 266 2.11 15.50 10.04
CA ASN A 266 2.21 14.05 9.89
C ASN A 266 0.89 13.37 10.28
N LEU A 267 0.61 12.23 9.66
CA LEU A 267 -0.52 11.35 9.97
C LEU A 267 0.02 9.97 10.39
N GLY A 268 -0.61 9.38 11.39
CA GLY A 268 -0.30 8.04 11.86
C GLY A 268 -1.54 7.33 12.36
N SER A 269 -1.35 6.12 12.86
CA SER A 269 -2.41 5.34 13.49
C SER A 269 -2.18 5.19 14.98
N GLY A 270 -3.25 4.91 15.69
CA GLY A 270 -3.23 4.50 17.09
C GLY A 270 -4.42 3.61 17.37
N PHE A 271 -4.61 3.25 18.63
CA PHE A 271 -5.84 2.57 19.06
C PHE A 271 -6.13 2.85 20.53
N LEU A 272 -7.41 2.83 20.88
CA LEU A 272 -7.89 2.99 22.25
C LEU A 272 -7.45 1.81 23.12
N VAL A 273 -6.79 2.12 24.23
CA VAL A 273 -6.33 1.15 25.24
C VAL A 273 -7.06 1.30 26.58
N SER A 274 -8.01 2.23 26.69
CA SER A 274 -8.81 2.37 27.90
C SER A 274 -10.14 3.07 27.63
N SER A 275 -11.14 2.77 28.47
CA SER A 275 -12.47 3.39 28.37
C SER A 275 -12.47 4.90 28.65
N ASP A 276 -11.46 5.39 29.37
CA ASP A 276 -11.34 6.81 29.73
C ASP A 276 -10.60 7.67 28.68
N GLY A 277 -10.13 7.09 27.58
CA GLY A 277 -9.63 7.83 26.42
C GLY A 277 -8.11 7.81 26.23
N LEU A 278 -7.41 6.82 26.81
CA LEU A 278 -5.99 6.60 26.48
C LEU A 278 -5.82 5.92 25.13
N VAL A 279 -4.87 6.41 24.33
CA VAL A 279 -4.57 5.92 22.98
C VAL A 279 -3.09 5.56 22.88
N MET A 280 -2.81 4.38 22.34
CA MET A 280 -1.45 3.91 22.04
C MET A 280 -1.10 4.25 20.59
N THR A 281 0.14 4.66 20.33
CA THR A 281 0.71 4.88 18.99
C THR A 281 2.24 4.73 19.03
N ASN A 282 2.95 4.96 17.92
CA ASN A 282 4.41 5.03 17.92
C ASN A 282 4.92 6.41 18.36
N ASN A 283 6.10 6.44 18.98
CA ASN A 283 6.72 7.70 19.36
C ASN A 283 7.15 8.52 18.13
N HIS A 284 7.68 7.90 17.07
CA HIS A 284 8.08 8.61 15.86
C HIS A 284 6.92 9.33 15.16
N VAL A 285 5.69 8.83 15.31
CA VAL A 285 4.48 9.48 14.74
C VAL A 285 4.31 10.87 15.33
N ILE A 286 4.53 11.02 16.64
CA ILE A 286 4.26 12.24 17.40
C ILE A 286 5.53 13.05 17.76
N GLU A 287 6.73 12.55 17.46
CA GLU A 287 7.99 13.05 18.05
C GLU A 287 8.19 14.57 17.86
N LYS A 288 7.79 15.08 16.70
CA LYS A 288 7.97 16.47 16.29
C LYS A 288 6.68 17.30 16.40
N ALA A 289 5.61 16.77 16.95
CA ALA A 289 4.33 17.45 17.00
C ALA A 289 4.32 18.59 18.04
N GLU A 290 3.78 19.74 17.67
CA GLU A 290 3.46 20.82 18.63
C GLU A 290 2.08 20.60 19.25
N ASN A 291 1.12 20.20 18.42
CA ASN A 291 -0.24 19.84 18.85
C ASN A 291 -0.66 18.51 18.21
N LEU A 292 -1.59 17.83 18.86
CA LEU A 292 -2.13 16.54 18.43
C LEU A 292 -3.65 16.58 18.42
N ALA A 293 -4.24 15.98 17.39
CA ALA A 293 -5.63 15.56 17.39
C ALA A 293 -5.70 14.05 17.12
N VAL A 294 -6.70 13.40 17.71
CA VAL A 294 -6.95 11.98 17.58
C VAL A 294 -8.40 11.78 17.22
N ARG A 295 -8.65 11.02 16.16
CA ARG A 295 -9.99 10.65 15.72
C ARG A 295 -10.13 9.13 15.72
N CYS A 296 -11.15 8.60 16.37
CA CYS A 296 -11.44 7.16 16.40
C CYS A 296 -12.94 6.97 16.09
N GLY A 297 -13.25 6.34 14.96
CA GLY A 297 -14.61 6.36 14.41
C GLY A 297 -15.12 7.81 14.27
N ASP A 298 -16.34 8.07 14.74
CA ASP A 298 -16.97 9.39 14.63
C ASP A 298 -16.54 10.40 15.72
N GLN A 299 -15.62 10.02 16.62
CA GLN A 299 -15.19 10.89 17.72
C GLN A 299 -13.81 11.49 17.45
N GLU A 300 -13.67 12.80 17.65
CA GLU A 300 -12.40 13.52 17.56
C GLU A 300 -12.10 14.29 18.86
N SER A 301 -10.83 14.31 19.26
CA SER A 301 -10.35 14.99 20.45
C SER A 301 -8.96 15.55 20.24
N LYS A 302 -8.66 16.70 20.86
CA LYS A 302 -7.26 17.07 21.12
C LYS A 302 -6.59 16.01 21.99
N ALA A 303 -5.29 15.85 21.84
CA ALA A 303 -4.54 14.86 22.60
C ALA A 303 -3.29 15.46 23.26
N GLU A 304 -2.98 14.93 24.43
CA GLU A 304 -1.76 15.27 25.17
C GLU A 304 -0.88 14.03 25.33
N VAL A 305 0.44 14.22 25.30
CA VAL A 305 1.38 13.12 25.48
C VAL A 305 1.48 12.77 26.96
N ARG A 306 0.91 11.62 27.35
CA ARG A 306 0.97 11.11 28.73
C ARG A 306 2.31 10.47 29.04
N ARG A 307 2.86 9.75 28.07
CA ARG A 307 4.16 9.06 28.14
C ARG A 307 4.66 8.79 26.73
N ARG A 308 5.97 8.82 26.53
CA ARG A 308 6.61 8.37 25.29
C ARG A 308 7.95 7.70 25.58
N SER A 309 8.34 6.76 24.72
CA SER A 309 9.64 6.11 24.76
C SER A 309 10.22 6.00 23.36
N LYS A 310 11.48 6.42 23.19
CA LYS A 310 12.22 6.28 21.92
C LYS A 310 12.56 4.82 21.61
N THR A 311 12.75 4.01 22.64
CA THR A 311 12.99 2.57 22.57
C THR A 311 12.06 1.94 23.60
N PRO A 312 10.97 1.24 23.21
CA PRO A 312 10.75 0.55 21.94
C PRO A 312 9.98 1.33 20.85
N ASP A 313 9.95 2.67 20.89
CA ASP A 313 9.19 3.53 19.96
C ASP A 313 7.66 3.52 20.18
N LEU A 314 7.26 3.78 21.43
CA LEU A 314 5.86 3.82 21.86
C LEU A 314 5.49 5.19 22.44
N ALA A 315 4.25 5.61 22.22
CA ALA A 315 3.65 6.77 22.84
C ALA A 315 2.25 6.45 23.36
N LEU A 316 1.93 6.97 24.54
CA LEU A 316 0.63 6.91 25.17
C LEU A 316 0.06 8.34 25.23
N LEU A 317 -1.10 8.53 24.63
CA LEU A 317 -1.79 9.81 24.57
C LEU A 317 -3.00 9.82 25.49
N THR A 318 -3.32 10.98 26.05
CA THR A 318 -4.57 11.25 26.77
C THR A 318 -5.50 12.07 25.89
N THR A 319 -6.76 11.66 25.81
CA THR A 319 -7.82 12.30 25.01
C THR A 319 -9.11 12.39 25.82
N SER A 320 -10.11 13.14 25.34
CA SER A 320 -11.46 13.14 25.90
C SER A 320 -12.38 12.07 25.29
N LEU A 321 -11.86 11.19 24.42
CA LEU A 321 -12.62 10.14 23.76
C LEU A 321 -13.16 9.13 24.78
N LYS A 322 -14.33 8.55 24.50
CA LYS A 322 -14.96 7.55 25.38
C LYS A 322 -15.38 6.33 24.58
N THR A 323 -15.08 5.16 25.12
CA THR A 323 -15.50 3.88 24.55
C THR A 323 -16.03 2.95 25.62
N LYS A 324 -17.01 2.13 25.24
CA LYS A 324 -17.54 1.03 26.06
C LYS A 324 -16.75 -0.27 25.85
N GLU A 325 -15.97 -0.35 24.79
CA GLU A 325 -15.21 -1.53 24.39
C GLU A 325 -13.73 -1.20 24.24
N ASN A 326 -12.85 -2.14 24.56
CA ASN A 326 -11.43 -2.02 24.24
C ASN A 326 -10.93 -3.29 23.54
N LEU A 327 -9.85 -3.13 22.80
CA LEU A 327 -9.04 -4.27 22.36
C LEU A 327 -8.36 -4.91 23.58
N ALA A 328 -7.89 -6.15 23.44
CA ALA A 328 -7.04 -6.82 24.43
C ALA A 328 -5.64 -6.98 23.88
N LEU A 329 -4.61 -6.84 24.71
CA LEU A 329 -3.25 -7.24 24.33
C LEU A 329 -3.13 -8.76 24.41
N ASN A 330 -2.34 -9.32 23.49
CA ASN A 330 -1.80 -10.65 23.58
C ASN A 330 -0.30 -10.53 23.84
N GLU A 331 0.12 -10.90 25.05
CA GLU A 331 1.51 -10.74 25.50
C GLU A 331 2.42 -11.89 25.07
N THR A 332 1.87 -12.88 24.36
CA THR A 332 2.62 -14.04 23.88
C THR A 332 3.75 -13.57 22.97
N TYR A 333 4.95 -14.09 23.18
CA TYR A 333 6.09 -13.86 22.31
C TYR A 333 6.95 -15.13 22.24
N ASN A 334 6.49 -16.13 21.49
CA ASN A 334 7.16 -17.41 21.32
C ASN A 334 7.00 -17.91 19.87
N ARG A 335 7.74 -18.97 19.52
CA ARG A 335 7.80 -19.48 18.15
C ARG A 335 6.47 -20.01 17.61
N ASP A 336 5.52 -20.36 18.46
CA ASP A 336 4.21 -20.89 18.07
C ASP A 336 3.34 -19.82 17.38
N LEU A 337 3.73 -18.54 17.49
CA LEU A 337 3.08 -17.45 16.77
C LEU A 337 3.38 -17.45 15.27
N VAL A 338 4.50 -18.03 14.82
CA VAL A 338 4.91 -17.97 13.42
C VAL A 338 3.93 -18.76 12.54
N GLY A 339 3.49 -18.14 11.44
CA GLY A 339 2.48 -18.70 10.54
C GLY A 339 1.04 -18.36 10.91
N LEU A 340 0.78 -17.76 12.07
CA LEU A 340 -0.57 -17.29 12.42
C LEU A 340 -0.99 -16.13 11.53
N ASP A 341 -2.26 -16.16 11.11
CA ASP A 341 -2.88 -15.04 10.40
C ASP A 341 -2.98 -13.81 11.30
N ILE A 342 -2.64 -12.67 10.70
CA ILE A 342 -2.75 -11.35 11.31
C ILE A 342 -3.52 -10.39 10.42
N PHE A 343 -4.05 -9.36 11.07
CA PHE A 343 -4.77 -8.26 10.47
C PHE A 343 -4.18 -6.95 10.97
N VAL A 344 -3.78 -6.07 10.06
CA VAL A 344 -3.34 -4.72 10.41
C VAL A 344 -4.47 -3.77 10.10
N ILE A 345 -4.85 -2.95 11.08
CA ILE A 345 -5.80 -1.86 10.87
C ILE A 345 -5.05 -0.55 11.08
N GLY A 346 -5.24 0.37 10.15
CA GLY A 346 -4.65 1.68 10.24
C GLY A 346 -5.46 2.71 9.48
N SER A 347 -4.92 3.91 9.48
CA SER A 347 -5.43 5.08 8.77
C SER A 347 -4.32 5.61 7.86
N PRO A 348 -3.82 4.83 6.88
CA PRO A 348 -2.79 5.27 5.97
C PRO A 348 -3.27 6.55 5.29
N TYR A 349 -2.49 7.60 5.43
CA TYR A 349 -2.80 8.92 4.86
C TYR A 349 -4.16 9.52 5.24
N GLY A 350 -4.72 9.14 6.40
CA GLY A 350 -6.01 9.66 6.86
C GLY A 350 -7.24 8.92 6.31
N LEU A 351 -7.04 7.86 5.51
CA LEU A 351 -8.09 6.93 5.10
C LEU A 351 -8.34 5.91 6.23
N GLU A 352 -9.22 6.29 7.14
CA GLU A 352 -9.55 5.47 8.32
C GLU A 352 -10.06 4.08 7.91
N GLY A 353 -9.48 3.06 8.54
CA GLY A 353 -9.94 1.69 8.39
C GLY A 353 -9.37 0.91 7.22
N THR A 354 -8.18 1.26 6.76
CA THR A 354 -7.46 0.34 5.87
C THR A 354 -7.18 -0.96 6.62
N PHE A 355 -7.63 -2.06 6.04
CA PHE A 355 -7.52 -3.41 6.58
C PHE A 355 -6.60 -4.25 5.70
N SER A 356 -5.43 -4.62 6.23
CA SER A 356 -4.44 -5.44 5.55
C SER A 356 -4.32 -6.81 6.21
N THR A 357 -4.19 -7.87 5.42
CA THR A 357 -4.07 -9.25 5.91
C THR A 357 -2.67 -9.81 5.64
N GLY A 358 -2.17 -10.65 6.53
CA GLY A 358 -0.93 -11.38 6.33
C GLY A 358 -0.72 -12.46 7.38
N ILE A 359 0.52 -12.88 7.57
CA ILE A 359 0.93 -13.81 8.61
C ILE A 359 2.05 -13.23 9.46
N ILE A 360 2.29 -13.83 10.63
CA ILE A 360 3.53 -13.66 11.38
C ILE A 360 4.64 -14.45 10.65
N SER A 361 5.55 -13.74 10.01
CA SER A 361 6.68 -14.31 9.25
C SER A 361 7.87 -14.68 10.14
N GLY A 362 7.96 -14.12 11.34
CA GLY A 362 9.03 -14.42 12.27
C GLY A 362 9.06 -13.51 13.49
N LEU A 363 9.80 -13.91 14.51
CA LEU A 363 10.10 -13.11 15.68
C LEU A 363 11.54 -12.61 15.60
N ARG A 364 11.79 -11.34 15.94
CA ARG A 364 13.11 -10.70 15.91
C ARG A 364 13.33 -9.90 17.17
N GLU A 365 14.54 -9.95 17.70
CA GLU A 365 15.00 -9.00 18.71
C GLU A 365 16.05 -8.10 18.05
N ILE A 366 15.80 -6.78 18.05
CA ILE A 366 16.64 -5.80 17.37
C ILE A 366 16.92 -4.69 18.37
N GLU A 367 18.20 -4.47 18.68
CA GLU A 367 18.64 -3.49 19.68
C GLU A 367 17.93 -3.64 21.05
N GLY A 368 17.66 -4.90 21.45
CA GLY A 368 17.00 -5.22 22.72
C GLY A 368 15.47 -4.98 22.72
N VAL A 369 14.86 -4.73 21.56
CA VAL A 369 13.41 -4.61 21.39
C VAL A 369 12.87 -5.80 20.62
N ARG A 370 11.77 -6.39 21.12
CA ARG A 370 11.07 -7.47 20.46
C ARG A 370 10.14 -6.95 19.37
N TYR A 371 10.41 -7.42 18.15
CA TYR A 371 9.61 -7.18 16.96
C TYR A 371 8.96 -8.48 16.47
N ILE A 372 7.83 -8.31 15.80
CA ILE A 372 7.13 -9.31 15.01
C ILE A 372 7.34 -8.93 13.55
N GLN A 373 7.99 -9.77 12.78
CA GLN A 373 8.06 -9.64 11.33
C GLN A 373 6.73 -10.13 10.75
N ILE A 374 6.09 -9.32 9.92
CA ILE A 374 4.78 -9.60 9.33
C ILE A 374 4.88 -9.60 7.80
N SER A 375 3.99 -10.34 7.13
CA SER A 375 3.86 -10.27 5.67
C SER A 375 2.79 -9.29 5.20
N ALA A 376 1.93 -8.81 6.11
CA ALA A 376 0.88 -7.86 5.76
C ALA A 376 1.51 -6.58 5.19
N PRO A 377 1.03 -6.08 4.05
CA PRO A 377 1.48 -4.80 3.51
C PRO A 377 1.21 -3.68 4.53
N ILE A 378 2.21 -2.83 4.76
CA ILE A 378 2.07 -1.62 5.57
C ILE A 378 2.64 -0.42 4.81
N SER A 379 1.94 0.71 4.89
CA SER A 379 2.30 1.97 4.23
C SER A 379 2.34 3.10 5.26
N PRO A 380 2.99 4.24 4.95
CA PRO A 380 2.95 5.42 5.80
C PRO A 380 1.52 5.74 6.27
N GLY A 381 1.37 5.94 7.58
CA GLY A 381 0.09 6.12 8.26
C GLY A 381 -0.50 4.85 8.90
N ASN A 382 -0.06 3.64 8.57
CA ASN A 382 -0.34 2.44 9.39
C ASN A 382 0.47 2.40 10.69
N SER A 383 1.58 3.14 10.76
CA SER A 383 2.46 3.19 11.93
C SER A 383 1.70 3.63 13.18
N GLY A 384 1.78 2.82 14.24
CA GLY A 384 1.07 2.98 15.49
C GLY A 384 -0.28 2.24 15.55
N GLY A 385 -0.76 1.69 14.44
CA GLY A 385 -2.01 0.92 14.38
C GLY A 385 -1.87 -0.50 14.95
N PRO A 386 -3.00 -1.13 15.37
CA PRO A 386 -2.98 -2.46 15.95
C PRO A 386 -2.73 -3.55 14.90
N VAL A 387 -1.91 -4.53 15.26
CA VAL A 387 -1.79 -5.82 14.59
C VAL A 387 -2.56 -6.86 15.39
N LEU A 388 -3.59 -7.45 14.79
CA LEU A 388 -4.60 -8.27 15.43
C LEU A 388 -4.47 -9.74 15.01
N LEU A 389 -4.72 -10.65 15.93
CA LEU A 389 -4.95 -12.07 15.64
C LEU A 389 -6.42 -12.32 15.27
N ARG A 390 -6.73 -13.55 14.80
CA ARG A 390 -8.10 -13.99 14.47
C ARG A 390 -9.11 -13.87 15.60
N ASP A 391 -8.67 -13.84 16.85
CA ASP A 391 -9.54 -13.67 18.02
C ASP A 391 -9.81 -12.19 18.39
N GLY A 392 -9.23 -11.26 17.63
CA GLY A 392 -9.34 -9.81 17.84
C GLY A 392 -8.38 -9.24 18.89
N THR A 393 -7.43 -10.03 19.39
CA THR A 393 -6.39 -9.54 20.31
C THR A 393 -5.23 -8.90 19.56
N VAL A 394 -4.65 -7.84 20.14
CA VAL A 394 -3.51 -7.09 19.60
C VAL A 394 -2.23 -7.81 19.97
N ILE A 395 -1.55 -8.37 18.98
CA ILE A 395 -0.25 -9.05 19.15
C ILE A 395 0.93 -8.09 18.94
N GLY A 396 0.71 -6.94 18.29
CA GLY A 396 1.74 -5.92 18.09
C GLY A 396 1.22 -4.58 17.58
N ILE A 397 2.14 -3.63 17.45
CA ILE A 397 1.89 -2.27 16.99
C ILE A 397 2.69 -2.05 15.70
N ALA A 398 2.01 -1.85 14.58
CA ALA A 398 2.64 -1.72 13.27
C ALA A 398 3.63 -0.55 13.25
N THR A 399 4.80 -0.72 12.63
CA THR A 399 5.84 0.32 12.59
C THR A 399 6.60 0.32 11.25
N LEU A 400 6.91 1.52 10.76
CA LEU A 400 7.75 1.77 9.58
C LEU A 400 9.01 2.53 10.03
N GLY A 401 10.01 1.80 10.54
CA GLY A 401 11.23 2.38 11.09
C GLY A 401 12.48 2.14 10.24
N SER A 402 13.43 3.09 10.23
CA SER A 402 14.70 2.98 9.51
C SER A 402 15.65 1.89 10.03
N LYS A 403 15.39 1.39 11.25
CA LYS A 403 16.22 0.38 11.95
C LYS A 403 15.89 -1.05 11.56
N VAL A 404 14.80 -1.24 10.81
CA VAL A 404 14.27 -2.55 10.46
C VAL A 404 14.37 -2.64 8.94
N GLY A 405 15.24 -3.54 8.45
CA GLY A 405 15.82 -3.51 7.10
C GLY A 405 14.83 -3.34 5.92
N GLN A 406 15.37 -2.96 4.77
CA GLN A 406 14.56 -2.73 3.57
C GLN A 406 13.82 -4.01 3.13
N ASN A 407 12.59 -3.85 2.64
CA ASN A 407 11.68 -4.91 2.14
C ASN A 407 11.07 -5.87 3.18
N LEU A 408 11.05 -5.50 4.46
CA LEU A 408 10.40 -6.28 5.51
C LEU A 408 9.47 -5.41 6.36
N ASN A 409 8.30 -5.95 6.71
CA ASN A 409 7.32 -5.27 7.53
C ASN A 409 7.39 -5.76 8.97
N PHE A 410 7.21 -4.84 9.92
CA PHE A 410 7.37 -5.15 11.34
C PHE A 410 6.29 -4.51 12.20
N ALA A 411 6.09 -5.13 13.36
CA ALA A 411 5.33 -4.59 14.46
C ALA A 411 6.17 -4.70 15.75
N ILE A 412 6.10 -3.70 16.61
CA ILE A 412 6.62 -3.80 17.98
C ILE A 412 5.72 -4.81 18.71
N ALA A 413 6.30 -5.82 19.34
CA ALA A 413 5.52 -6.86 20.02
C ALA A 413 4.73 -6.25 21.18
N ALA A 414 3.46 -6.66 21.36
CA ALA A 414 2.64 -6.19 22.48
C ALA A 414 3.28 -6.52 23.85
N ALA A 415 4.07 -7.60 23.94
CA ALA A 415 4.89 -7.94 25.10
C ALA A 415 5.80 -6.80 25.59
N GLU A 416 6.28 -5.93 24.69
CA GLU A 416 7.12 -4.78 25.05
C GLU A 416 6.39 -3.77 25.94
N ILE A 417 5.06 -3.63 25.79
CA ILE A 417 4.26 -2.74 26.63
C ILE A 417 4.38 -3.14 28.10
N VAL A 418 4.39 -4.44 28.38
CA VAL A 418 4.41 -5.00 29.74
C VAL A 418 5.84 -5.04 30.27
N ILE A 419 6.79 -5.54 29.48
CA ILE A 419 8.20 -5.67 29.88
C ILE A 419 8.81 -4.31 30.23
N SER A 420 8.47 -3.26 29.47
CA SER A 420 8.94 -1.91 29.75
C SER A 420 8.09 -1.16 30.79
N ASN A 421 7.10 -1.83 31.38
CA ASN A 421 6.10 -1.25 32.27
C ASN A 421 5.53 0.07 31.71
N PHE A 422 5.23 0.08 30.40
CA PHE A 422 4.83 1.29 29.68
C PHE A 422 3.38 1.66 29.97
N PHE A 423 2.51 0.65 30.04
CA PHE A 423 1.08 0.74 30.29
C PHE A 423 0.60 -0.54 30.99
N ASP A 424 -0.37 -0.39 31.90
CA ASP A 424 -0.99 -1.51 32.63
C ASP A 424 -2.11 -2.16 31.78
N PRO A 425 -1.91 -3.38 31.26
CA PRO A 425 -2.90 -4.07 30.43
C PRO A 425 -4.23 -4.32 31.13
N ALA A 426 -4.28 -4.35 32.46
CA ALA A 426 -5.53 -4.55 33.21
C ALA A 426 -6.55 -3.42 32.96
N ARG A 427 -6.09 -2.26 32.48
CA ARG A 427 -6.95 -1.14 32.07
C ARG A 427 -7.68 -1.38 30.74
N MET A 428 -7.29 -2.38 29.96
CA MET A 428 -7.97 -2.81 28.75
C MET A 428 -9.12 -3.78 29.09
N LYS A 429 -10.31 -3.23 29.34
CA LYS A 429 -11.53 -4.04 29.55
C LYS A 429 -11.89 -4.79 28.26
N SER A 430 -11.59 -6.09 28.19
CA SER A 430 -11.72 -6.92 26.98
C SER A 430 -12.97 -7.81 26.98
N GLN A 431 -13.55 -8.01 25.79
CA GLN A 431 -14.28 -9.24 25.42
C GLN A 431 -13.60 -9.83 24.18
N ARG A 432 -13.04 -11.05 24.29
CA ARG A 432 -12.55 -11.83 23.14
C ARG A 432 -13.72 -12.21 22.25
N LEU A 433 -13.49 -12.29 20.93
CA LEU A 433 -14.54 -12.63 19.95
C LEU A 433 -15.24 -13.99 20.18
N ASN A 434 -14.64 -14.86 21.02
CA ASN A 434 -15.13 -16.20 21.35
C ASN A 434 -15.52 -16.39 22.84
N GLY A 435 -15.61 -15.33 23.63
CA GLY A 435 -16.24 -15.37 24.97
C GLY A 435 -15.56 -16.22 26.07
N LYS A 436 -14.40 -16.84 25.83
CA LYS A 436 -13.66 -17.55 26.89
C LYS A 436 -12.58 -16.64 27.51
N PRO A 437 -12.63 -16.37 28.83
CA PRO A 437 -11.49 -15.78 29.54
C PRO A 437 -10.30 -16.75 29.56
N HIS A 438 -9.09 -16.21 29.72
CA HIS A 438 -7.88 -17.02 29.92
C HIS A 438 -8.12 -18.03 31.04
N LEU A 439 -7.78 -19.30 30.79
CA LEU A 439 -7.42 -20.21 31.87
C LEU A 439 -6.00 -19.80 32.29
N ASP A 440 -5.85 -19.57 33.58
CA ASP A 440 -4.60 -19.27 34.28
C ASP A 440 -3.54 -20.37 34.08
#